data_AF-A0A6J6WBK0-F1
#
_entry.id   AF-A0A6J6WBK0-F1
#
_cell.length_a   1.000
_cell.length_b   1.000
_cell.length_c   1.000
_cell.angle_alpha   90.00
_cell.angle_beta   90.00
_cell.angle_gamma   90.00
#
_symmetry.space_group_name_H-M   'P 1'
#
loop_
_entity.id
_entity.type
_entity.pdbx_description
1 polymer ?
#
loop_
_entity_poly.entity_id
_entity_poly.type
_entity_poly.pdbx_seq_one_letter_code
_entity_poly.pdbx_strand_id
1 'polypeptide(L)'
;MLVHRVALTLRAGATLAFVAALALLAKPSAVASFVGFRAADITPGFLWALRALGLSMLVIAVLAPLIASFGGERGLRQTASAMAFSSLLGLVLAVISPSDWTVSKCALCAVIAFFMASYLFALRGRRRNR
;
A
#
# COMPACT_ATOMS: atom_id res chain seq x y z
N MET A 1 -0.79 8.62 -22.48
CA MET A 1 -1.78 8.61 -21.37
C MET A 1 -1.53 7.53 -20.31
N LEU A 2 -1.22 6.28 -20.68
CA LEU A 2 -0.94 5.17 -19.73
C LEU A 2 0.19 5.51 -18.73
N VAL A 3 1.33 5.99 -19.24
CA VAL A 3 2.52 6.41 -18.47
C VAL A 3 2.17 7.45 -17.41
N HIS A 4 1.41 8.48 -17.79
CA HIS A 4 1.01 9.56 -16.88
C HIS A 4 0.07 9.06 -15.77
N ARG A 5 -0.89 8.19 -16.10
CA ARG A 5 -1.80 7.59 -15.11
C ARG A 5 -1.05 6.72 -14.11
N VAL A 6 -0.15 5.86 -14.59
CA VAL A 6 0.69 5.01 -13.72
C VAL A 6 1.58 5.87 -12.82
N ALA A 7 2.26 6.88 -13.38
CA ALA A 7 3.12 7.78 -12.62
C ALA A 7 2.34 8.54 -11.53
N LEU A 8 1.14 9.03 -11.85
CA LEU A 8 0.28 9.69 -10.87
C LEU A 8 -0.14 8.73 -9.74
N THR A 9 -0.60 7.52 -10.08
CA THR A 9 -0.99 6.51 -9.09
C THR A 9 0.17 6.09 -8.19
N LEU A 10 1.38 5.97 -8.74
CA LEU A 10 2.59 5.66 -7.98
C LEU A 10 2.94 6.77 -7.00
N ARG A 11 2.85 8.04 -7.42
CA ARG A 11 3.11 9.20 -6.55
C ARG A 11 2.09 9.30 -5.42
N ALA A 12 0.80 9.18 -5.74
CA ALA A 12 -0.26 9.20 -4.73
C ALA A 12 -0.15 8.03 -3.75
N GLY A 13 0.11 6.82 -4.25
CA GLY A 13 0.35 5.64 -3.43
C GLY A 13 1.58 5.81 -2.52
N ALA A 14 2.65 6.39 -3.05
CA ALA A 14 3.87 6.68 -2.29
C ALA A 14 3.62 7.68 -1.15
N THR A 15 2.84 8.74 -1.38
CA THR A 15 2.51 9.69 -0.31
C THR A 15 1.73 9.04 0.83
N LEU A 16 0.76 8.17 0.51
CA LEU A 16 0.01 7.43 1.53
C LEU A 16 0.90 6.41 2.24
N ALA A 17 1.74 5.70 1.50
CA ALA A 17 2.72 4.76 2.07
C ALA A 17 3.70 5.48 3.00
N PHE A 18 4.11 6.71 2.68
CA PHE A 18 4.97 7.52 3.54
C PHE A 18 4.29 7.88 4.86
N VAL A 19 3.05 8.39 4.80
CA VAL A 19 2.28 8.73 6.01
C VAL A 19 2.02 7.48 6.86
N ALA A 20 1.65 6.36 6.23
CA ALA A 20 1.45 5.09 6.92
C ALA A 20 2.74 4.57 7.57
N ALA A 21 3.87 4.67 6.87
CA ALA A 21 5.18 4.29 7.39
C ALA A 21 5.54 5.12 8.64
N LEU A 22 5.36 6.44 8.60
CA LEU A 22 5.61 7.30 9.75
C LEU A 22 4.70 6.94 10.93
N ALA A 23 3.42 6.66 10.70
CA ALA A 23 2.50 6.25 11.75
C ALA A 23 2.94 4.93 12.40
N LEU A 24 3.34 3.94 11.59
CA LEU A 24 3.83 2.64 12.05
C LEU A 24 5.14 2.74 12.83
N LEU A 25 6.05 3.65 12.44
CA LEU A 25 7.32 3.85 13.13
C LEU A 25 7.15 4.60 14.45
N ALA A 26 6.38 5.70 14.44
CA ALA A 26 6.23 6.59 15.57
C ALA A 26 5.29 6.04 16.65
N LYS A 27 4.12 5.50 16.26
CA LYS A 27 3.07 5.04 17.19
C LYS A 27 2.45 3.70 16.74
N PRO A 28 3.22 2.60 16.68
CA PRO A 28 2.72 1.30 16.21
C PRO A 28 1.56 0.75 17.06
N SER A 29 1.52 1.03 18.37
CA SER A 29 0.43 0.59 19.24
C SER A 29 -0.89 1.27 18.91
N ALA A 30 -0.86 2.57 18.58
CA ALA A 30 -2.04 3.31 18.14
C ALA A 30 -2.52 2.85 16.77
N VAL A 31 -1.60 2.47 15.87
CA VAL A 31 -1.96 1.89 14.58
C VAL A 31 -2.58 0.50 14.76
N ALA A 32 -2.04 -0.34 15.63
CA ALA A 32 -2.60 -1.65 15.93
C ALA A 32 -4.03 -1.55 16.48
N SER A 33 -4.26 -0.68 17.47
CA SER A 33 -5.60 -0.47 18.01
C SER A 33 -6.55 0.15 16.99
N PHE A 34 -6.06 1.08 16.16
CA PHE A 34 -6.82 1.64 15.05
C PHE A 34 -7.26 0.55 14.06
N VAL A 35 -6.42 -0.45 13.77
CA VAL A 35 -6.78 -1.56 12.87
C VAL A 35 -7.70 -2.61 13.55
N GLY A 36 -7.98 -2.46 14.85
CA GLY A 36 -8.88 -3.33 15.61
C GLY A 36 -8.18 -4.49 16.32
N PHE A 37 -6.87 -4.42 16.53
CA PHE A 37 -6.18 -5.38 17.41
C PHE A 37 -6.49 -5.06 18.88
N ARG A 38 -6.75 -6.10 19.67
CA ARG A 38 -7.03 -5.94 21.11
C ARG A 38 -5.72 -5.72 21.85
N ALA A 39 -5.77 -4.96 22.94
CA ALA A 39 -4.58 -4.64 23.74
C ALA A 39 -3.84 -5.89 24.25
N ALA A 40 -4.58 -6.99 24.52
CA ALA A 40 -4.00 -8.26 24.94
C ALA A 40 -3.13 -8.94 23.86
N ASP A 41 -3.40 -8.67 22.58
CA ASP A 41 -2.67 -9.26 21.45
C ASP A 41 -1.43 -8.42 21.06
N ILE A 42 -1.31 -7.21 21.61
CA ILE A 42 -0.21 -6.29 21.30
C ILE A 42 1.01 -6.64 22.15
N THR A 43 1.82 -7.55 21.63
CA THR A 43 3.11 -7.93 22.23
C THR A 43 4.25 -7.00 21.76
N PRO A 44 5.37 -6.90 22.51
CA PRO A 44 6.54 -6.15 22.07
C PRO A 44 7.10 -6.63 20.72
N GLY A 45 7.08 -7.94 20.45
CA GLY A 45 7.49 -8.52 19.17
C GLY A 45 6.59 -8.09 18.02
N PHE A 46 5.28 -8.05 18.24
CA PHE A 46 4.32 -7.54 17.25
C PHE A 46 4.55 -6.05 16.94
N LEU A 47 4.82 -5.22 17.96
CA LEU A 47 5.15 -3.80 17.75
C LEU A 47 6.44 -3.60 16.94
N TRP A 48 7.44 -4.47 17.14
CA TRP A 48 8.65 -4.47 16.32
C TRP A 48 8.37 -4.88 14.87
N ALA A 49 7.53 -5.89 14.66
CA ALA A 49 7.09 -6.29 13.33
C ALA A 49 6.35 -5.13 12.61
N LEU A 50 5.50 -4.39 13.31
CA LEU A 50 4.83 -3.20 12.75
C LEU A 50 5.83 -2.09 12.39
N ARG A 51 6.87 -1.87 13.19
CA ARG A 51 7.94 -0.91 12.85
C ARG A 51 8.75 -1.37 11.65
N ALA A 52 9.08 -2.66 11.55
CA ALA A 52 9.78 -3.23 10.40
C ALA A 52 8.94 -3.11 9.11
N LEU A 53 7.62 -3.30 9.22
CA LEU A 53 6.67 -3.04 8.14
C LEU A 53 6.67 -1.54 7.76
N GLY A 54 6.66 -0.65 8.76
CA GLY A 54 6.77 0.79 8.52
C GLY A 54 8.05 1.16 7.75
N LEU A 55 9.19 0.56 8.12
CA LEU A 55 10.46 0.77 7.44
C LEU A 55 10.42 0.30 5.97
N SER A 56 9.85 -0.88 5.70
CA SER A 56 9.74 -1.40 4.34
C SER A 56 8.78 -0.56 3.47
N MET A 57 7.69 -0.07 4.06
CA MET A 57 6.79 0.89 3.38
C MET A 57 7.50 2.21 3.08
N LEU A 58 8.40 2.68 3.94
CA LEU A 58 9.16 3.90 3.72
C LEU A 58 10.11 3.78 2.51
N VAL A 59 10.76 2.62 2.35
CA VAL A 59 11.58 2.33 1.16
C VAL A 59 10.73 2.41 -0.12
N ILE A 60 9.54 1.80 -0.12
CA ILE A 60 8.61 1.88 -1.25
C ILE A 60 8.17 3.33 -1.51
N ALA A 61 7.87 4.08 -0.46
CA ALA A 61 7.45 5.47 -0.55
C ALA A 61 8.51 6.39 -1.17
N VAL A 62 9.80 6.09 -0.98
CA VAL A 62 10.91 6.83 -1.60
C VAL A 62 11.17 6.37 -3.03
N LEU A 63 11.11 5.07 -3.30
CA LEU A 63 11.44 4.52 -4.62
C LEU A 63 10.33 4.71 -5.66
N ALA A 64 9.05 4.61 -5.26
CA ALA A 64 7.94 4.70 -6.20
C ALA A 64 7.85 6.06 -6.93
N PRO A 65 8.09 7.22 -6.30
CA PRO A 65 8.18 8.52 -6.98
C PRO A 65 9.36 8.61 -7.95
N LEU A 66 10.52 8.04 -7.60
CA LEU A 66 11.70 8.00 -8.48
C LEU A 66 11.42 7.16 -9.72
N ILE A 67 10.77 6.01 -9.56
CA ILE A 67 10.33 5.18 -10.69
C ILE A 67 9.28 5.94 -11.51
N ALA A 68 8.39 6.70 -10.88
CA ALA A 68 7.40 7.51 -11.57
C ALA A 68 8.01 8.68 -12.37
N SER A 69 9.18 9.21 -11.98
CA SER A 69 9.86 10.29 -12.70
C SER A 69 10.86 9.80 -13.76
N PHE A 70 11.55 8.70 -13.51
CA PHE A 70 12.64 8.21 -14.36
C PHE A 70 12.35 6.88 -15.08
N GLY A 71 11.26 6.21 -14.71
CA GLY A 71 10.89 4.92 -15.28
C GLY A 71 10.42 5.02 -16.73
N GLY A 72 11.06 4.29 -17.63
CA GLY A 72 10.54 4.07 -18.98
C GLY A 72 9.22 3.29 -18.95
N GLU A 73 8.48 3.28 -20.07
CA GLU A 73 7.14 2.67 -20.15
C GLU A 73 7.12 1.21 -19.68
N ARG A 74 8.14 0.41 -20.03
CA ARG A 74 8.25 -0.99 -19.59
C ARG A 74 8.43 -1.10 -18.06
N GLY A 75 9.31 -0.27 -17.49
CA GLY A 75 9.56 -0.23 -16.05
C GLY A 75 8.32 0.18 -15.26
N LEU A 76 7.65 1.26 -15.67
CA LEU A 76 6.39 1.70 -15.03
C LEU A 76 5.31 0.61 -15.05
N ARG A 77 5.22 -0.17 -16.12
CA ARG A 77 4.25 -1.28 -16.20
C ARG A 77 4.61 -2.42 -15.27
N GLN A 78 5.87 -2.81 -15.19
CA GLN A 78 6.33 -3.83 -14.25
C GLN A 78 6.09 -3.40 -12.80
N THR A 79 6.40 -2.15 -12.47
CA THR A 79 6.13 -1.59 -11.14
C THR A 79 4.64 -1.53 -10.85
N ALA A 80 3.80 -1.09 -11.79
CA ALA A 80 2.35 -1.09 -11.61
C ALA A 80 1.78 -2.50 -11.41
N SER A 81 2.29 -3.52 -12.12
CA SER A 81 1.87 -4.91 -11.90
C SER A 81 2.31 -5.43 -10.53
N ALA A 82 3.53 -5.11 -10.10
CA ALA A 82 4.03 -5.48 -8.78
C ALA A 82 3.19 -4.81 -7.68
N MET A 83 2.83 -3.53 -7.85
CA MET A 83 2.00 -2.79 -6.90
C MET A 83 0.55 -3.30 -6.88
N ALA A 84 -0.01 -3.70 -8.02
CA ALA A 84 -1.33 -4.33 -8.06
C ALA A 84 -1.33 -5.66 -7.30
N PHE A 85 -0.29 -6.48 -7.49
CA PHE A 85 -0.14 -7.76 -6.81
C PHE A 85 0.10 -7.59 -5.30
N SER A 86 0.98 -6.67 -4.89
CA SER A 86 1.21 -6.39 -3.47
C SER A 86 -0.03 -5.81 -2.78
N SER A 87 -0.82 -4.99 -3.49
CA SER A 87 -2.10 -4.48 -2.98
C SER A 87 -3.12 -5.61 -2.81
N LEU A 88 -3.21 -6.54 -3.76
CA LEU A 88 -4.06 -7.73 -3.64
C LEU A 88 -3.66 -8.57 -2.43
N LEU A 89 -2.37 -8.86 -2.28
CA LEU A 89 -1.85 -9.65 -1.16
C LEU A 89 -2.10 -8.93 0.17
N GLY A 90 -1.87 -7.62 0.24
CA GLY A 90 -2.18 -6.79 1.40
C GLY A 90 -3.66 -6.80 1.76
N LEU A 91 -4.56 -6.78 0.76
CA LEU A 91 -6.00 -6.88 0.97
C LEU A 91 -6.39 -8.23 1.56
N VAL A 92 -5.89 -9.33 0.99
CA VAL A 92 -6.15 -10.69 1.50
C VAL A 92 -5.66 -10.80 2.94
N LEU A 93 -4.43 -10.35 3.22
CA LEU A 93 -3.88 -10.35 4.58
C LEU A 93 -4.70 -9.50 5.55
N ALA A 94 -5.18 -8.33 5.12
CA ALA A 94 -6.05 -7.49 5.95
C ALA A 94 -7.37 -8.19 6.27
N VAL A 95 -7.98 -8.88 5.30
CA VAL A 95 -9.25 -9.60 5.46
C VAL A 95 -9.10 -10.78 6.43
N ILE A 96 -8.04 -11.57 6.30
CA ILE A 96 -7.81 -12.76 7.16
C ILE A 96 -7.13 -12.42 8.50
N SER A 97 -6.67 -11.18 8.69
CA SER A 97 -6.01 -10.78 9.92
C SER A 97 -6.91 -10.98 11.14
N PRO A 98 -6.36 -11.45 12.28
CA PRO A 98 -7.15 -11.81 13.46
C PRO A 98 -7.74 -10.60 14.22
N SER A 99 -7.65 -9.39 13.69
CA SER A 99 -8.23 -8.18 14.29
C SER A 99 -9.75 -8.09 14.09
N ASP A 100 -10.42 -7.42 15.02
CA ASP A 100 -11.86 -7.18 14.95
C ASP A 100 -12.22 -6.33 13.71
N TRP A 101 -13.42 -6.56 13.14
CA TRP A 101 -13.93 -5.78 12.01
C TRP A 101 -14.41 -4.40 12.47
N THR A 102 -13.45 -3.48 12.53
CA THR A 102 -13.67 -2.07 12.84
C THR A 102 -13.91 -1.25 11.57
N VAL A 103 -14.54 -0.09 11.70
CA VAL A 103 -14.76 0.85 10.58
C VAL A 103 -13.43 1.23 9.90
N SER A 104 -12.37 1.38 10.69
CA SER A 104 -11.01 1.65 10.25
C SER A 104 -10.39 0.49 9.46
N LYS A 105 -10.60 -0.77 9.87
CA LYS A 105 -10.19 -1.95 9.08
C LYS A 105 -10.93 -2.00 7.75
N CYS A 106 -12.24 -1.73 7.72
CA CYS A 106 -13.02 -1.63 6.48
C CYS A 106 -12.50 -0.52 5.57
N ALA A 107 -12.22 0.67 6.12
CA ALA A 107 -11.67 1.79 5.38
C ALA A 107 -10.28 1.45 4.79
N LEU A 108 -9.43 0.77 5.55
CA LEU A 108 -8.13 0.31 5.09
C LEU A 108 -8.27 -0.67 3.91
N CYS A 109 -9.16 -1.67 4.02
CA CYS A 109 -9.46 -2.59 2.92
C CYS A 109 -9.96 -1.85 1.68
N ALA A 110 -10.85 -0.86 1.84
CA ALA A 110 -11.35 -0.05 0.74
C ALA A 110 -10.25 0.76 0.05
N VAL A 111 -9.33 1.37 0.81
CA VAL A 111 -8.18 2.09 0.27
C VAL A 111 -7.26 1.15 -0.51
N ILE A 112 -6.94 -0.02 0.03
CA ILE A 112 -6.11 -1.01 -0.67
C ILE A 112 -6.78 -1.48 -1.96
N ALA A 113 -8.08 -1.79 -1.91
CA ALA A 113 -8.86 -2.19 -3.09
C ALA A 113 -8.90 -1.08 -4.15
N PHE A 114 -9.04 0.18 -3.74
CA PHE A 114 -9.01 1.34 -4.64
C PHE A 114 -7.67 1.46 -5.37
N PHE A 115 -6.54 1.32 -4.67
CA PHE A 115 -5.22 1.36 -5.29
C PHE A 115 -5.00 0.17 -6.23
N MET A 116 -5.39 -1.04 -5.82
CA MET A 116 -5.34 -2.22 -6.68
C MET A 116 -6.13 -1.99 -7.98
N ALA A 117 -7.37 -1.52 -7.89
CA ALA A 117 -8.21 -1.22 -9.05
C ALA A 117 -7.59 -0.14 -9.94
N SER A 118 -7.01 0.90 -9.33
CA SER A 118 -6.33 1.99 -10.03
C SER A 118 -5.13 1.49 -10.83
N TYR A 119 -4.29 0.62 -10.26
CA TYR A 119 -3.17 0.01 -10.97
C TYR A 119 -3.63 -0.90 -12.11
N LEU A 120 -4.65 -1.72 -11.90
CA LEU A 120 -5.22 -2.58 -12.94
C LEU A 120 -5.85 -1.79 -14.09
N PHE A 121 -6.57 -0.71 -13.77
CA PHE A 121 -7.14 0.19 -14.76
C PHE A 121 -6.04 0.90 -15.56
N ALA A 122 -4.99 1.37 -14.88
CA ALA A 122 -3.83 1.97 -15.52
C ALA A 122 -3.12 0.98 -16.46
N LEU A 123 -3.07 -0.31 -16.13
CA LEU A 123 -2.51 -1.36 -16.99
C LEU A 123 -3.40 -1.73 -18.19
N ARG A 124 -4.73 -1.67 -18.05
CA ARG A 124 -5.69 -2.01 -19.12
C ARG A 124 -5.70 -1.02 -20.29
N GLY A 125 -5.27 0.22 -20.09
CA GLY A 125 -5.30 1.27 -21.13
C GLY A 125 -4.54 0.97 -22.43
N ARG A 126 -3.65 -0.04 -22.45
CA ARG A 126 -2.96 -0.48 -23.69
C ARG A 126 -3.81 -1.36 -24.59
N ARG A 127 -4.76 -2.15 -24.03
CA ARG A 127 -5.59 -3.06 -24.84
C ARG A 127 -6.56 -2.33 -25.76
N ARG A 128 -6.88 -1.06 -25.46
CA ARG A 128 -7.81 -0.23 -26.24
C ARG A 128 -7.12 0.61 -27.34
N ASN A 129 -5.79 0.67 -27.34
CA ASN A 129 -4.98 1.51 -28.24
C ASN A 129 -4.09 0.68 -29.19
N ARG A 130 -4.47 -0.58 -29.43
CA ARG A 130 -4.03 -1.37 -30.58
C ARG A 130 -5.23 -1.49 -31.52
#